data_AF-A0A1I3WLI1-F1
#
_entry.id   AF-A0A1I3WLI1-F1
#
_cell.length_a   1.000
_cell.length_b   1.000
_cell.length_c   1.000
_cell.angle_alpha   90.00
_cell.angle_beta   90.00
_cell.angle_gamma   90.00
#
_symmetry.space_group_name_H-M   'P 1'
#
loop_
_entity.id
_entity.type
_entity.pdbx_description
1 polymer ?
#
loop_
_entity_poly.entity_id
_entity_poly.type
_entity_poly.pdbx_seq_one_letter_code
_entity_poly.pdbx_strand_id
1 'polypeptide(L)' 'MSADPESAPEAEPLPGSPEPSGEGGRPRVTCRMCGRPLRDRQARLWGLGVECREKLAVRTAPAPGRREVEQEALPGL' A
#
# COMPACT_ATOMS: atom_id res chain seq x y z
N MET A 1 1.62 -43.58 16.92
CA MET A 1 0.56 -42.90 16.14
C MET A 1 1.10 -41.53 15.77
N SER A 2 1.74 -41.43 14.60
CA SER A 2 2.31 -40.18 14.11
C SER A 2 1.22 -39.44 13.33
N ALA A 3 0.91 -38.20 13.73
CA ALA A 3 0.03 -37.33 12.98
C ALA A 3 0.88 -36.47 12.03
N ASP A 4 0.49 -36.51 10.77
CA ASP A 4 1.07 -35.88 9.60
C ASP A 4 0.82 -34.35 9.60
N PRO A 5 1.82 -33.47 9.37
CA PRO A 5 1.62 -32.03 9.29
C PRO A 5 1.55 -31.57 7.83
N GLU A 6 0.61 -32.07 7.02
CA GLU A 6 0.41 -31.59 5.66
C GLU A 6 -1.04 -31.10 5.46
N SER A 7 -1.17 -29.79 5.30
CA SER A 7 -2.13 -29.07 4.44
C SER A 7 -2.51 -27.73 5.08
N ALA A 8 -1.73 -26.69 4.79
CA ALA A 8 -2.28 -25.35 4.83
C ALA A 8 -3.35 -25.27 3.72
N PRO A 9 -4.59 -24.84 4.00
CA PRO A 9 -5.62 -24.77 2.97
C PRO A 9 -5.15 -23.82 1.87
N GLU A 10 -5.14 -24.34 0.64
CA GLU A 10 -4.87 -23.60 -0.58
C GLU A 10 -5.82 -22.40 -0.62
N ALA A 11 -5.27 -21.19 -0.58
CA ALA A 11 -6.05 -19.97 -0.47
C ALA A 11 -6.89 -19.78 -1.73
N GLU A 12 -8.17 -20.13 -1.67
CA GLU A 12 -9.12 -19.85 -2.74
C GLU A 12 -9.12 -18.35 -3.05
N PRO A 13 -8.85 -17.93 -4.31
CA PRO A 13 -8.82 -16.52 -4.64
C PRO A 13 -10.22 -15.91 -4.49
N LEU A 14 -10.31 -14.87 -3.66
CA LEU A 14 -11.56 -14.15 -3.43
C LEU A 14 -12.12 -13.60 -4.75
N PRO A 15 -13.43 -13.75 -5.03
CA PRO A 15 -14.03 -13.22 -6.26
C PRO A 15 -13.84 -11.70 -6.32
N GLY A 16 -13.14 -11.22 -7.36
CA GLY A 16 -12.80 -9.81 -7.54
C GLY A 16 -11.37 -9.43 -7.10
N SER A 17 -10.59 -10.37 -6.56
CA SER A 17 -9.15 -10.14 -6.40
C SER A 17 -8.47 -10.23 -7.78
N PRO A 18 -7.62 -9.26 -8.15
CA PRO A 18 -6.85 -9.38 -9.37
C PRO A 18 -5.96 -10.61 -9.23
N GLU A 19 -6.20 -11.62 -10.07
CA GLU A 19 -5.31 -12.77 -10.15
C GLU A 19 -3.89 -12.25 -10.42
N PRO A 20 -2.87 -12.72 -9.69
CA PRO A 20 -1.50 -12.34 -9.97
C PRO A 20 -1.19 -12.88 -11.37
N SER A 21 -1.35 -12.02 -12.38
CA SER A 21 -1.22 -12.37 -13.79
C SER A 21 0.14 -13.03 -14.00
N GLY A 22 0.08 -14.35 -14.19
CA GLY A 22 1.22 -15.24 -14.28
C GLY A 22 1.91 -15.10 -15.62
N GLU A 23 2.60 -13.99 -15.85
CA GLU A 23 3.51 -13.82 -16.98
C GLU A 23 4.74 -12.99 -16.54
N GLY A 24 5.78 -13.69 -16.10
CA GLY A 24 7.18 -13.38 -16.44
C GLY A 24 7.88 -12.14 -15.85
N GLY A 25 7.26 -11.29 -15.04
CA GLY A 25 8.02 -10.22 -14.38
C GLY A 25 7.17 -9.27 -13.55
N ARG A 26 7.67 -8.86 -12.37
CA ARG A 26 7.03 -7.82 -11.57
C ARG A 26 6.77 -6.59 -12.45
N PRO A 27 5.52 -6.09 -12.53
CA PRO A 27 5.19 -4.93 -13.37
C PRO A 27 6.12 -3.77 -13.02
N ARG A 28 6.65 -3.10 -14.05
CA ARG A 28 7.56 -1.98 -13.90
C ARG A 28 6.79 -0.81 -13.28
N VAL A 29 6.98 -0.59 -11.98
CA VAL A 29 6.37 0.54 -11.27
C VAL A 29 7.06 1.83 -11.70
N THR A 30 6.28 2.85 -12.07
CA THR A 30 6.76 4.19 -12.44
C THR A 30 6.35 5.23 -11.41
N CYS A 31 7.12 6.31 -11.33
CA CYS A 31 6.80 7.45 -10.48
C CYS A 31 5.53 8.15 -10.99
N ARG A 32 4.52 8.32 -10.12
CA ARG A 32 3.27 9.01 -10.47
C ARG A 32 3.47 10.49 -10.84
N MET A 33 4.56 11.11 -10.40
CA MET A 33 4.82 12.53 -10.65
C MET A 33 5.67 12.80 -11.89
N CYS A 34 6.61 11.93 -12.23
CA CYS A 34 7.57 12.16 -13.32
C CYS A 34 7.70 11.01 -14.33
N GLY A 35 6.97 9.90 -14.15
CA GLY A 35 6.96 8.75 -15.04
C GLY A 35 8.22 7.89 -15.04
N ARG A 36 9.29 8.29 -14.34
CA ARG A 36 10.55 7.52 -14.29
C ARG A 36 10.37 6.16 -13.60
N PRO A 37 11.05 5.10 -14.06
CA PRO A 37 10.95 3.77 -13.47
C PRO A 37 11.49 3.77 -12.04
N LEU A 38 10.75 3.17 -11.11
CA LEU A 38 11.12 3.05 -9.71
C LEU A 38 11.93 1.77 -9.47
N ARG A 39 13.20 1.95 -9.09
CA ARG A 39 14.13 0.85 -8.79
C ARG A 39 14.05 0.43 -7.33
N ASP A 40 13.89 1.39 -6.42
CA ASP A 40 13.94 1.16 -4.98
C ASP A 40 12.61 0.65 -4.40
N ARG A 41 12.68 -0.24 -3.39
CA ARG A 41 11.51 -0.80 -2.71
C ARG A 41 10.62 0.29 -2.09
N GLN A 42 11.22 1.23 -1.37
CA GLN A 42 10.53 2.38 -0.78
C GLN A 42 9.79 3.17 -1.86
N ALA A 43 10.46 3.51 -2.96
CA ALA A 43 9.84 4.25 -4.06
C ALA A 43 8.64 3.50 -4.65
N ARG A 44 8.75 2.17 -4.85
CA ARG A 44 7.64 1.33 -5.31
C ARG A 44 6.45 1.31 -4.36
N LEU A 45 6.69 1.25 -3.05
CA LEU A 45 5.64 1.29 -2.03
C LEU A 45 4.88 2.63 -2.07
N TRP A 46 5.59 3.74 -2.21
CA TRP A 46 4.99 5.08 -2.25
C TRP A 46 4.46 5.46 -3.65
N GLY A 47 4.84 4.74 -4.71
CA GLY A 47 4.57 5.12 -6.10
C GLY A 47 5.27 6.41 -6.54
N LEU A 48 6.28 6.86 -5.80
CA LEU A 48 6.99 8.12 -5.99
C LEU A 48 8.50 7.93 -5.77
N GLY A 49 9.32 8.51 -6.65
CA GLY A 49 10.78 8.57 -6.46
C GLY A 49 11.17 9.55 -5.35
N VAL A 50 12.37 9.38 -4.77
CA VAL A 50 12.88 10.18 -3.64
C VAL A 50 12.80 11.70 -3.91
N GLU A 51 13.35 12.15 -5.04
CA GLU A 51 13.30 13.55 -5.47
C GLU A 51 11.86 14.10 -5.58
N CYS A 52 10.94 13.26 -6.03
CA CYS A 52 9.54 13.65 -6.23
C CYS A 52 8.80 13.74 -4.90
N ARG A 53 9.13 12.86 -3.96
CA ARG A 53 8.62 12.86 -2.59
C ARG A 53 9.11 14.10 -1.83
N GLU A 54 10.37 14.46 -1.96
CA GLU A 54 10.94 15.66 -1.33
C GLU A 54 10.30 16.94 -1.87
N LYS A 55 10.09 17.03 -3.20
CA LYS A 55 9.33 18.14 -3.79
C LYS A 55 7.91 18.27 -3.23
N LEU A 56 7.23 17.15 -2.97
CA LEU A 56 5.91 17.16 -2.35
C LEU A 56 5.98 17.53 -0.88
N ALA A 57 6.99 17.04 -0.14
CA ALA A 57 7.19 17.36 1.27
C ALA A 57 7.34 18.88 1.49
N VAL A 58 8.04 19.57 0.59
CA VAL A 58 8.16 21.04 0.61
C VAL A 58 6.84 21.75 0.27
N ARG A 59 5.96 21.11 -0.51
CA ARG A 59 4.65 21.67 -0.89
C ARG A 59 3.54 21.37 0.11
N THR A 60 3.72 20.37 0.98
CA THR A 60 2.74 20.06 2.02
C THR A 60 2.73 21.18 3.05
N ALA A 61 1.55 21.77 3.24
CA ALA A 61 1.30 22.62 4.39
C ALA A 61 1.64 21.85 5.68
N PRO A 62 2.12 22.54 6.73
CA PRO A 62 2.37 21.90 8.01
C PRO A 62 1.13 21.13 8.47
N ALA A 63 1.34 19.98 9.10
CA ALA A 63 0.25 19.20 9.64
C ALA A 63 -0.58 20.12 10.57
N PRO A 64 -1.91 20.21 10.37
CA PRO A 64 -2.74 21.00 11.27
C PRO A 64 -2.56 20.47 12.69
N GLY A 65 -2.53 21.38 13.67
CA GLY A 65 -2.44 21.00 15.07
C GLY A 65 -3.51 19.98 15.43
N ARG A 66 -3.18 19.00 16.27
CA ARG A 66 -4.18 18.06 16.81
C ARG A 66 -5.12 18.86 17.70
N ARG A 67 -6.34 19.13 17.21
CA ARG A 67 -7.42 19.62 18.05
C ARG A 67 -8.30 18.45 18.42
N GLU A 68 -8.42 18.20 19.72
CA GLU A 68 -9.44 17.31 20.22
C GLU A 68 -10.81 17.92 19.91
N VAL A 69 -11.64 17.15 19.22
CA VAL A 69 -13.01 17.52 18.87
C VAL A 69 -13.91 16.71 19.81
N GLU A 70 -14.77 17.38 20.56
CA GLU A 70 -15.85 16.70 21.27
C GLU A 70 -16.79 16.09 20.23
N GLN A 71 -16.73 14.77 20.09
CA GLN A 71 -17.70 14.00 19.32
C GLN A 71 -18.80 13.56 20.27
N GLU A 72 -20.05 13.90 19.97
CA GLU A 72 -21.17 13.32 20.68
C GLU A 72 -21.18 11.80 20.50
N ALA A 73 -21.49 11.11 21.59
CA ALA A 73 -21.69 9.68 21.55
C ALA A 73 -22.89 9.35 20.65
N LEU A 74 -22.74 8.32 19.82
CA LEU A 74 -23.83 7.78 19.05
C LEU A 74 -24.89 7.21 20.00
N PRO A 75 -26.20 7.47 19.77
CA PRO A 75 -27.24 6.95 20.65
C PRO A 75 -27.26 5.41 20.64
N GLY A 76 -27.19 4.82 21.83
CA GLY A 76 -27.23 3.36 22.03
C GLY A 76 -25.88 2.64 22.08
N LEU A 77 -24.77 3.40 22.13
CA LEU A 77 -23.40 2.90 22.37
C LEU A 77 -22.94 3.20 23.80
#